data_AF-A0A7C7KQ47-F1
#
_entry.id   AF-A0A7C7KQ47-F1
#
_cell.length_a   1.000
_cell.length_b   1.000
_cell.length_c   1.000
_cell.angle_alpha   90.00
_cell.angle_beta   90.00
_cell.angle_gamma   90.00
#
_symmetry.space_group_name_H-M   'P 1'
#
loop_
_entity.id
_entity.type
_entity.pdbx_description
1 polymer ?
#
loop_
_entity_poly.entity_id
_entity_poly.type
_entity_poly.pdbx_seq_one_letter_code
_entity_poly.pdbx_strand_id
1 'polypeptide(L)'
;MTALTPITPEVLARAKWAFSTRRVRRKDAVRLNENLAEAASGDLVLGRVERIGSHKKIQLAEGRASELYIGDLVVLACGDRYAPDQFEGLAELDPEGADMLAGGGVLGRMRHRHARMSAPTRVVPLGLLTHGSGKVINLASYALHKAERPQGMTVIGVVGASMNSGKTTAVARLAHGLSRAGYEVAAIKATGTGAFGDFNAFVDAGAAYVADFTDAGMVSTYRQPLARIEAGLVYMHGRFYYHAWNLLYLG
;
A
#
# COMPACT_ATOMS: atom_id res chain seq x y z
N MET A 1 -26.98 -15.53 6.00
CA MET A 1 -25.98 -15.98 5.01
C MET A 1 -25.59 -14.77 4.19
N THR A 2 -24.31 -14.43 4.16
CA THR A 2 -23.81 -13.29 3.39
C THR A 2 -23.88 -13.58 1.90
N ALA A 3 -24.48 -12.69 1.13
CA ALA A 3 -24.58 -12.85 -0.33
C ALA A 3 -23.18 -12.75 -0.95
N LEU A 4 -22.81 -13.75 -1.76
CA LEU A 4 -21.60 -13.74 -2.56
C LEU A 4 -21.96 -13.60 -4.03
N THR A 5 -21.68 -12.45 -4.61
CA THR A 5 -22.03 -12.12 -5.99
C THR A 5 -20.84 -12.41 -6.91
N PRO A 6 -20.97 -13.26 -7.94
CA PRO A 6 -19.89 -13.47 -8.91
C PRO A 6 -19.45 -12.16 -9.58
N ILE A 7 -18.15 -11.99 -9.78
CA ILE A 7 -17.59 -10.88 -10.56
C ILE A 7 -17.08 -11.42 -11.89
N THR A 8 -17.39 -10.74 -12.98
CA THR A 8 -16.84 -11.13 -14.28
C THR A 8 -15.39 -10.61 -14.43
N PRO A 9 -14.50 -11.35 -15.10
CA PRO A 9 -13.13 -10.91 -15.34
C PRO A 9 -13.02 -9.54 -16.01
N GLU A 10 -13.99 -9.18 -16.86
CA GLU A 10 -14.04 -7.90 -17.56
C GLU A 10 -14.22 -6.72 -16.61
N VAL A 11 -15.01 -6.89 -15.54
CA VAL A 11 -15.17 -5.86 -14.49
C VAL A 11 -13.84 -5.60 -13.78
N LEU A 12 -13.12 -6.67 -13.40
CA LEU A 12 -11.82 -6.54 -12.73
C LEU A 12 -10.72 -6.00 -13.64
N ALA A 13 -10.78 -6.33 -14.94
CA ALA A 13 -9.84 -5.82 -15.94
C ALA A 13 -10.00 -4.31 -16.19
N ARG A 14 -11.22 -3.79 -16.07
CA ARG A 14 -11.51 -2.35 -16.20
C ARG A 14 -11.23 -1.55 -14.93
N ALA A 15 -11.16 -2.20 -13.78
CA ALA A 15 -10.90 -1.52 -12.52
C ALA A 15 -9.45 -1.02 -12.42
N LYS A 16 -9.28 0.16 -11.82
CA LYS A 16 -7.98 0.74 -11.49
C LYS A 16 -7.49 0.15 -10.17
N TRP A 17 -6.53 -0.77 -10.25
CA TRP A 17 -5.93 -1.39 -9.06
C TRP A 17 -4.89 -0.48 -8.45
N ALA A 18 -5.06 -0.14 -7.17
CA ALA A 18 -4.17 0.77 -6.47
C ALA A 18 -2.80 0.15 -6.18
N PHE A 19 -1.78 0.99 -6.00
CA PHE A 19 -0.40 0.57 -5.75
C PHE A 19 -0.24 -0.34 -4.53
N SER A 20 -1.02 -0.11 -3.48
CA SER A 20 -1.05 -0.95 -2.27
C SER A 20 -1.48 -2.40 -2.55
N THR A 21 -2.15 -2.66 -3.67
CA THR A 21 -2.64 -3.98 -4.08
C THR A 21 -1.70 -4.73 -5.02
N ARG A 22 -0.51 -4.16 -5.34
CA ARG A 22 0.40 -4.67 -6.41
C ARG A 22 0.84 -6.13 -6.30
N ARG A 23 0.78 -6.71 -5.11
CA ARG A 23 1.16 -8.12 -4.86
C ARG A 23 0.02 -9.10 -5.03
N VAL A 24 -1.21 -8.62 -5.08
CA VAL A 24 -2.38 -9.47 -5.22
C VAL A 24 -2.42 -10.04 -6.62
N ARG A 25 -2.57 -11.37 -6.71
CA ARG A 25 -2.83 -12.04 -7.98
C ARG A 25 -4.28 -11.78 -8.35
N ARG A 26 -4.53 -10.91 -9.33
CA ARG A 26 -5.89 -10.47 -9.71
C ARG A 26 -6.86 -11.61 -10.01
N LYS A 27 -6.35 -12.71 -10.58
CA LYS A 27 -7.13 -13.94 -10.87
C LYS A 27 -7.73 -14.61 -9.63
N ASP A 28 -7.20 -14.33 -8.45
CA ASP A 28 -7.69 -14.89 -7.20
C ASP A 28 -9.02 -14.23 -6.78
N ALA A 29 -9.35 -13.04 -7.32
CA ALA A 29 -10.60 -12.33 -7.09
C ALA A 29 -11.70 -12.84 -8.02
N VAL A 30 -12.73 -13.47 -7.43
CA VAL A 30 -13.78 -14.18 -8.18
C VAL A 30 -15.19 -13.73 -7.79
N ARG A 31 -15.41 -13.31 -6.54
CA ARG A 31 -16.74 -12.87 -6.05
C ARG A 31 -16.65 -11.63 -5.17
N LEU A 32 -17.76 -10.93 -4.99
CA LEU A 32 -17.94 -9.88 -3.99
C LEU A 32 -18.64 -10.41 -2.75
N ASN A 33 -18.18 -9.98 -1.59
CA ASN A 33 -18.90 -10.05 -0.32
C ASN A 33 -19.40 -8.65 0.04
N GLU A 34 -20.71 -8.48 0.14
CA GLU A 34 -21.36 -7.19 0.42
C GLU A 34 -21.41 -6.84 1.92
N ASN A 35 -21.01 -7.75 2.83
CA ASN A 35 -20.90 -7.47 4.25
C ASN A 35 -19.64 -6.65 4.57
N LEU A 36 -19.75 -5.34 4.41
CA LEU A 36 -18.66 -4.39 4.66
C LEU A 36 -18.35 -4.19 6.16
N ALA A 37 -19.29 -4.49 7.05
CA ALA A 37 -19.13 -4.27 8.49
C ALA A 37 -18.03 -5.16 9.11
N GLU A 38 -17.71 -6.29 8.46
CA GLU A 38 -16.65 -7.21 8.87
C GLU A 38 -15.29 -6.91 8.20
N ALA A 39 -15.20 -5.82 7.42
CA ALA A 39 -13.96 -5.47 6.73
C ALA A 39 -12.81 -5.24 7.73
N ALA A 40 -11.69 -5.91 7.48
CA ALA A 40 -10.47 -5.77 8.24
C ALA A 40 -9.41 -4.98 7.48
N SER A 41 -8.43 -4.46 8.22
CA SER A 41 -7.26 -3.79 7.64
C SER A 41 -6.54 -4.72 6.65
N GLY A 42 -6.37 -4.25 5.41
CA GLY A 42 -5.79 -4.99 4.29
C GLY A 42 -6.79 -5.74 3.42
N ASP A 43 -8.09 -5.78 3.75
CA ASP A 43 -9.09 -6.40 2.88
C ASP A 43 -9.27 -5.59 1.61
N LEU A 44 -9.32 -6.28 0.47
CA LEU A 44 -9.48 -5.63 -0.83
C LEU A 44 -10.94 -5.27 -1.07
N VAL A 45 -11.15 -4.03 -1.51
CA VAL A 45 -12.46 -3.46 -1.77
C VAL A 45 -12.54 -3.12 -3.25
N LEU A 46 -13.56 -3.65 -3.94
CA LEU A 46 -13.98 -3.09 -5.21
C LEU A 46 -14.92 -1.93 -4.90
N GLY A 47 -14.62 -0.75 -5.44
CA GLY A 47 -15.45 0.44 -5.25
C GLY A 47 -15.68 1.18 -6.56
N ARG A 48 -16.67 2.07 -6.53
CA ARG A 48 -16.96 3.00 -7.61
C ARG A 48 -16.74 4.43 -7.14
N VAL A 49 -15.99 5.22 -7.91
CA VAL A 49 -15.76 6.63 -7.61
C VAL A 49 -17.07 7.40 -7.73
N GLU A 50 -17.51 8.01 -6.64
CA GLU A 50 -18.74 8.81 -6.62
C GLU A 50 -18.44 10.29 -6.82
N ARG A 51 -17.40 10.81 -6.15
CA ARG A 51 -17.06 12.23 -6.17
C ARG A 51 -15.56 12.42 -6.08
N ILE A 52 -15.02 13.29 -6.94
CA ILE A 52 -13.62 13.67 -6.90
C ILE A 52 -13.39 14.74 -5.83
N GLY A 53 -12.41 14.51 -4.96
CA GLY A 53 -11.99 15.42 -3.90
C GLY A 53 -10.49 15.66 -3.98
N SER A 54 -9.81 15.59 -2.83
CA SER A 54 -8.38 15.86 -2.71
C SER A 54 -7.52 14.94 -3.58
N HIS A 55 -7.79 13.63 -3.60
CA HIS A 55 -7.06 12.67 -4.42
C HIS A 55 -7.69 12.59 -5.82
N LYS A 56 -7.21 13.45 -6.74
CA LYS A 56 -7.67 13.47 -8.15
C LYS A 56 -7.10 12.33 -8.99
N LYS A 57 -6.00 11.75 -8.52
CA LYS A 57 -5.30 10.64 -9.18
C LYS A 57 -5.18 9.46 -8.23
N ILE A 58 -5.29 8.26 -8.78
CA ILE A 58 -4.90 7.01 -8.14
C ILE A 58 -3.50 6.62 -8.59
N GLN A 59 -2.72 6.07 -7.68
CA GLN A 59 -1.42 5.48 -8.00
C GLN A 59 -1.69 4.00 -8.30
N LEU A 60 -1.43 3.58 -9.53
CA LEU A 60 -1.76 2.24 -9.99
C LEU A 60 -0.72 1.21 -9.52
N ALA A 61 -1.14 -0.05 -9.44
CA ALA A 61 -0.28 -1.21 -9.18
C ALA A 61 0.91 -1.31 -10.14
N GLU A 62 0.76 -0.81 -11.37
CA GLU A 62 1.79 -0.75 -12.40
C GLU A 62 2.82 0.38 -12.19
N GLY A 63 2.76 1.12 -11.07
CA GLY A 63 3.77 2.13 -10.73
C GLY A 63 3.59 3.49 -11.41
N ARG A 64 2.42 3.75 -12.02
CA ARG A 64 2.08 5.05 -12.62
C ARG A 64 0.82 5.68 -12.02
N ALA A 65 0.69 6.99 -12.12
CA ALA A 65 -0.55 7.67 -11.77
C ALA A 65 -1.61 7.54 -12.88
N SER A 66 -2.89 7.50 -12.49
CA SER A 66 -4.04 7.63 -13.39
C SER A 66 -5.01 8.67 -12.84
N GLU A 67 -5.56 9.52 -13.71
CA GLU A 67 -6.67 10.40 -13.34
C GLU A 67 -7.88 9.57 -12.90
N LEU A 68 -8.63 10.08 -11.93
CA LEU A 68 -9.89 9.53 -11.47
C LEU A 68 -11.05 10.32 -12.08
N TYR A 69 -12.05 9.59 -12.57
CA TYR A 69 -13.31 10.10 -13.07
C TYR A 69 -14.45 9.49 -12.26
N ILE A 70 -15.55 10.23 -12.15
CA ILE A 70 -16.78 9.73 -11.54
C ILE A 70 -17.24 8.49 -12.33
N GLY A 71 -17.61 7.43 -11.62
CA GLY A 71 -18.01 6.15 -12.20
C GLY A 71 -16.87 5.17 -12.41
N ASP A 72 -15.60 5.58 -12.28
CA ASP A 72 -14.48 4.64 -12.35
C ASP A 72 -14.61 3.52 -11.32
N LEU A 73 -14.31 2.30 -11.75
CA LEU A 73 -14.09 1.18 -10.84
C LEU A 73 -12.65 1.21 -10.32
N VAL A 74 -12.50 1.03 -9.03
CA VAL A 74 -11.21 1.08 -8.33
C VAL A 74 -11.10 -0.11 -7.38
N VAL A 75 -9.90 -0.69 -7.28
CA VAL A 75 -9.58 -1.69 -6.26
C VAL A 75 -8.59 -1.08 -5.28
N LEU A 76 -9.03 -0.91 -4.04
CA LEU A 76 -8.24 -0.35 -2.94
C LEU A 76 -8.21 -1.36 -1.79
N ALA A 77 -7.47 -1.04 -0.72
CA ALA A 77 -7.52 -1.83 0.50
C ALA A 77 -8.12 -1.00 1.65
N CYS A 78 -8.96 -1.65 2.47
CA CYS A 78 -9.44 -1.10 3.73
C CYS A 78 -8.26 -0.86 4.66
N GLY A 79 -8.16 0.31 5.30
CA GLY A 79 -7.04 0.55 6.20
C GLY A 79 -7.05 1.86 6.96
N ASP A 80 -6.35 1.85 8.09
CA ASP A 80 -6.10 3.03 8.90
C ASP A 80 -5.02 3.91 8.25
N ARG A 81 -5.17 5.22 8.40
CA ARG A 81 -4.17 6.19 7.98
C ARG A 81 -3.96 7.23 9.06
N TYR A 82 -2.70 7.58 9.29
CA TYR A 82 -2.32 8.77 10.04
C TYR A 82 -1.36 9.61 9.22
N ALA A 83 -1.84 10.75 8.73
CA ALA A 83 -1.04 11.72 8.00
C ALA A 83 -1.44 13.13 8.45
N PRO A 84 -0.70 13.75 9.38
CA PRO A 84 -1.04 15.06 9.96
C PRO A 84 -1.24 16.17 8.92
N ASP A 85 -0.45 16.15 7.85
CA ASP A 85 -0.55 17.13 6.75
C ASP A 85 -1.69 16.82 5.76
N GLN A 86 -2.40 15.70 5.95
CA GLN A 86 -3.42 15.20 5.03
C GLN A 86 -4.67 14.70 5.77
N PHE A 87 -4.82 13.38 5.92
CA PHE A 87 -5.99 12.74 6.48
C PHE A 87 -5.58 11.76 7.59
N GLU A 88 -6.32 11.78 8.68
CA GLU A 88 -6.43 10.66 9.62
C GLU A 88 -7.74 9.93 9.35
N GLY A 89 -7.70 8.61 9.31
CA GLY A 89 -8.89 7.79 9.14
C GLY A 89 -8.70 6.37 9.65
N LEU A 90 -9.83 5.67 9.78
CA LEU A 90 -9.92 4.31 10.31
C LEU A 90 -10.27 3.31 9.21
N ALA A 91 -9.84 2.07 9.40
CA ALA A 91 -10.21 0.92 8.60
C ALA A 91 -11.69 0.52 8.78
N GLU A 92 -12.60 1.40 8.40
CA GLU A 92 -14.04 1.23 8.49
C GLU A 92 -14.67 1.59 7.14
N LEU A 93 -15.61 0.76 6.69
CA LEU A 93 -16.31 0.95 5.43
C LEU A 93 -17.81 1.11 5.67
N ASP A 94 -18.41 2.07 4.99
CA ASP A 94 -19.85 2.30 5.01
C ASP A 94 -20.42 2.04 3.60
N PRO A 95 -21.56 1.34 3.47
CA PRO A 95 -22.20 1.07 2.18
C PRO A 95 -22.56 2.33 1.38
N GLU A 96 -22.88 3.44 2.05
CA GLU A 96 -23.18 4.73 1.41
C GLU A 96 -21.89 5.46 0.96
N GLY A 97 -20.74 5.01 1.43
CA GLY A 97 -19.44 5.38 0.88
C GLY A 97 -18.30 5.34 1.89
N ALA A 98 -17.09 5.34 1.36
CA ALA A 98 -15.87 5.48 2.14
C ALA A 98 -14.94 6.52 1.49
N ASP A 99 -13.95 6.97 2.26
CA ASP A 99 -13.06 8.06 1.88
C ASP A 99 -11.74 7.48 1.38
N MET A 100 -11.29 7.97 0.21
CA MET A 100 -9.95 7.65 -0.29
C MET A 100 -8.92 8.40 0.56
N LEU A 101 -8.46 7.73 1.61
CA LEU A 101 -7.53 8.27 2.58
C LEU A 101 -6.15 8.47 1.97
N ALA A 102 -5.70 7.67 1.00
CA ALA A 102 -4.44 7.90 0.30
C ALA A 102 -4.52 7.51 -1.18
N GLY A 103 -3.84 8.29 -2.03
CA GLY A 103 -3.72 8.03 -3.48
C GLY A 103 -3.16 6.65 -3.84
N GLY A 104 -2.35 6.06 -2.95
CA GLY A 104 -1.79 4.72 -3.12
C GLY A 104 -2.73 3.57 -2.83
N GLY A 105 -3.99 3.84 -2.44
CA GLY A 105 -5.02 2.81 -2.32
C GLY A 105 -5.47 2.49 -0.91
N VAL A 106 -5.60 3.51 -0.05
CA VAL A 106 -6.20 3.32 1.28
C VAL A 106 -7.61 3.86 1.27
N LEU A 107 -8.57 3.00 1.59
CA LEU A 107 -9.97 3.33 1.75
C LEU A 107 -10.38 3.13 3.21
N GLY A 108 -11.15 4.07 3.74
CA GLY A 108 -11.62 4.00 5.13
C GLY A 108 -12.49 5.21 5.47
N ARG A 109 -12.86 5.34 6.73
CA ARG A 109 -13.63 6.51 7.20
C ARG A 109 -12.68 7.59 7.68
N MET A 110 -12.77 8.79 7.10
CA MET A 110 -12.00 9.94 7.55
C MET A 110 -12.49 10.41 8.93
N ARG A 111 -11.54 10.62 9.85
CA ARG A 111 -11.78 11.20 11.18
C ARG A 111 -11.34 12.65 11.26
N HIS A 112 -10.16 12.93 10.73
CA HIS A 112 -9.60 14.26 10.73
C HIS A 112 -9.02 14.59 9.35
N ARG A 113 -9.12 15.86 8.98
CA ARG A 113 -8.60 16.42 7.75
C ARG A 113 -7.84 17.69 8.09
N HIS A 114 -6.60 17.78 7.63
CA HIS A 114 -5.81 18.99 7.75
C HIS A 114 -6.52 20.19 7.06
N ALA A 115 -6.48 21.37 7.67
CA ALA A 115 -7.27 22.53 7.24
C ALA A 115 -7.04 22.96 5.77
N ARG A 116 -5.85 22.71 5.21
CA ARG A 116 -5.49 23.05 3.83
C ARG A 116 -5.96 22.02 2.78
N MET A 117 -6.44 20.86 3.22
CA MET A 117 -6.87 19.79 2.31
C MET A 117 -8.31 19.99 1.90
N SER A 118 -8.67 19.72 0.65
CA SER A 118 -10.08 19.53 0.25
C SER A 118 -10.66 18.25 0.87
N ALA A 119 -11.98 18.09 0.84
CA ALA A 119 -12.62 16.84 1.26
C ALA A 119 -12.04 15.63 0.48
N PRO A 120 -11.99 14.43 1.07
CA PRO A 120 -11.46 13.25 0.38
C PRO A 120 -12.29 12.90 -0.86
N THR A 121 -11.65 12.24 -1.82
CA THR A 121 -12.37 11.59 -2.93
C THR A 121 -13.25 10.49 -2.35
N ARG A 122 -14.52 10.48 -2.74
CA ARG A 122 -15.54 9.57 -2.21
C ARG A 122 -15.69 8.37 -3.12
N VAL A 123 -15.65 7.18 -2.54
CA VAL A 123 -15.78 5.90 -3.24
C VAL A 123 -16.91 5.12 -2.58
N VAL A 124 -17.89 4.68 -3.34
CA VAL A 124 -18.94 3.77 -2.88
C VAL A 124 -18.39 2.34 -2.95
N PRO A 125 -18.19 1.63 -1.82
CA PRO A 125 -17.79 0.23 -1.84
C PRO A 125 -18.88 -0.62 -2.48
N LEU A 126 -18.53 -1.42 -3.48
CA LEU A 126 -19.43 -2.41 -4.09
C LEU A 126 -19.34 -3.76 -3.37
N GLY A 127 -18.24 -4.01 -2.67
CA GLY A 127 -18.04 -5.20 -1.86
C GLY A 127 -16.56 -5.51 -1.63
N LEU A 128 -16.29 -6.44 -0.72
CA LEU A 128 -14.98 -7.03 -0.49
C LEU A 128 -14.69 -8.08 -1.56
N LEU A 129 -13.51 -8.06 -2.16
CA LEU A 129 -13.08 -9.08 -3.09
C LEU A 129 -12.83 -10.40 -2.36
N THR A 130 -13.30 -11.51 -2.90
CA THR A 130 -13.16 -12.84 -2.31
C THR A 130 -12.61 -13.85 -3.31
N HIS A 131 -11.97 -14.88 -2.76
CA HIS A 131 -11.63 -16.11 -3.48
C HIS A 131 -12.89 -16.88 -3.89
N GLY A 132 -12.74 -17.87 -4.78
CA GLY A 132 -13.86 -18.77 -5.15
C GLY A 132 -14.49 -19.51 -3.96
N SER A 133 -13.74 -19.68 -2.86
CA SER A 133 -14.22 -20.26 -1.59
C SER A 133 -15.07 -19.30 -0.75
N GLY A 134 -15.17 -18.03 -1.13
CA GLY A 134 -15.84 -16.98 -0.35
C GLY A 134 -14.97 -16.31 0.71
N LYS A 135 -13.72 -16.75 0.89
CA LYS A 135 -12.77 -16.08 1.80
C LYS A 135 -12.38 -14.71 1.24
N VAL A 136 -12.48 -13.66 2.07
CA VAL A 136 -12.04 -12.30 1.71
C VAL A 136 -10.55 -12.27 1.40
N ILE A 137 -10.20 -11.57 0.33
CA ILE A 137 -8.82 -11.34 -0.10
C ILE A 137 -8.23 -10.24 0.76
N ASN A 138 -7.18 -10.58 1.51
CA ASN A 138 -6.44 -9.65 2.35
C ASN A 138 -4.97 -9.59 1.90
N LEU A 139 -4.38 -8.39 1.90
CA LEU A 139 -2.97 -8.16 1.55
C LEU A 139 -2.00 -9.06 2.33
N ALA A 140 -2.30 -9.40 3.59
CA ALA A 140 -1.49 -10.29 4.42
C ALA A 140 -1.27 -11.67 3.77
N SER A 141 -2.22 -12.15 2.97
CA SER A 141 -2.11 -13.45 2.27
C SER A 141 -1.11 -13.41 1.09
N TYR A 142 -0.63 -12.22 0.72
CA TYR A 142 0.32 -11.99 -0.37
C TYR A 142 1.65 -11.42 0.12
N ALA A 143 1.86 -11.35 1.44
CA ALA A 143 3.11 -10.90 2.02
C ALA A 143 4.30 -11.75 1.52
N LEU A 144 5.49 -11.14 1.48
CA LEU A 144 6.73 -11.87 1.27
C LEU A 144 6.87 -12.98 2.32
N HIS A 145 7.37 -14.13 1.88
CA HIS A 145 7.72 -15.20 2.80
C HIS A 145 8.90 -14.78 3.67
N LYS A 146 8.90 -15.26 4.92
CA LYS A 146 10.07 -15.14 5.78
C LYS A 146 11.27 -15.78 5.09
N ALA A 147 12.35 -15.04 5.00
CA ALA A 147 13.62 -15.55 4.56
C ALA A 147 14.73 -15.14 5.53
N GLU A 148 15.83 -15.87 5.53
CA GLU A 148 16.94 -15.61 6.44
C GLU A 148 17.63 -14.30 6.08
N ARG A 149 17.99 -13.53 7.11
CA ARG A 149 18.71 -12.28 6.92
C ARG A 149 20.15 -12.61 6.50
N PRO A 150 20.69 -11.95 5.47
CA PRO A 150 22.10 -12.09 5.12
C PRO A 150 23.00 -11.68 6.28
N GLN A 151 23.99 -12.52 6.60
CA GLN A 151 25.04 -12.15 7.55
C GLN A 151 25.99 -11.13 6.92
N GLY A 152 26.46 -10.17 7.72
CA GLY A 152 27.45 -9.17 7.27
C GLY A 152 26.91 -7.99 6.44
N MET A 153 25.58 -7.90 6.23
CA MET A 153 24.98 -6.76 5.52
C MET A 153 24.99 -5.49 6.39
N THR A 154 25.61 -4.43 5.86
CA THR A 154 25.57 -3.09 6.49
C THR A 154 24.16 -2.53 6.42
N VAL A 155 23.65 -2.06 7.55
CA VAL A 155 22.33 -1.43 7.70
C VAL A 155 22.52 0.03 8.07
N ILE A 156 21.84 0.96 7.39
CA ILE A 156 21.88 2.40 7.74
C ILE A 156 20.45 2.93 7.83
N GLY A 157 19.96 3.05 9.06
CA GLY A 157 18.63 3.60 9.33
C GLY A 157 18.60 5.11 9.11
N VAL A 158 17.61 5.59 8.34
CA VAL A 158 17.35 7.03 8.13
C VAL A 158 16.03 7.38 8.80
N VAL A 159 16.11 7.80 10.06
CA VAL A 159 14.97 8.16 10.90
C VAL A 159 14.76 9.67 10.93
N GLY A 160 13.52 10.14 11.14
CA GLY A 160 13.23 11.57 11.19
C GLY A 160 11.85 11.87 11.74
N ALA A 161 11.75 12.98 12.50
CA ALA A 161 10.63 13.29 13.38
C ALA A 161 9.31 13.73 12.70
N SER A 162 9.30 13.97 11.39
CA SER A 162 8.08 14.44 10.70
C SER A 162 7.90 13.88 9.29
N MET A 163 6.67 13.94 8.78
CA MET A 163 6.43 13.82 7.35
C MET A 163 7.19 14.94 6.61
N ASN A 164 7.67 14.65 5.40
CA ASN A 164 8.42 15.62 4.59
C ASN A 164 9.75 16.10 5.19
N SER A 165 10.30 15.42 6.20
CA SER A 165 11.59 15.75 6.83
C SER A 165 12.83 15.43 5.96
N GLY A 166 12.65 15.17 4.67
CA GLY A 166 13.74 14.80 3.75
C GLY A 166 14.18 13.33 3.79
N LYS A 167 13.50 12.45 4.56
CA LYS A 167 13.85 11.00 4.65
C LYS A 167 13.97 10.34 3.28
N THR A 168 12.92 10.43 2.46
CA THR A 168 12.90 9.84 1.11
C THR A 168 14.06 10.38 0.27
N THR A 169 14.28 11.70 0.27
CA THR A 169 15.36 12.32 -0.49
C THR A 169 16.73 11.83 -0.02
N ALA A 170 16.97 11.77 1.29
CA ALA A 170 18.23 11.29 1.84
C ALA A 170 18.51 9.84 1.42
N VAL A 171 17.51 8.97 1.51
CA VAL A 171 17.62 7.55 1.11
C VAL A 171 17.86 7.42 -0.39
N ALA A 172 17.11 8.13 -1.21
CA ALA A 172 17.31 8.11 -2.66
C ALA A 172 18.73 8.59 -3.04
N ARG A 173 19.26 9.61 -2.36
CA ARG A 173 20.64 10.09 -2.59
C ARG A 173 21.70 9.11 -2.10
N LEU A 174 21.50 8.47 -0.94
CA LEU A 174 22.37 7.40 -0.44
C LEU A 174 22.38 6.21 -1.41
N ALA A 175 21.20 5.74 -1.80
CA ALA A 175 21.07 4.64 -2.75
C ALA A 175 21.74 4.97 -4.09
N HIS A 176 21.54 6.18 -4.60
CA HIS A 176 22.16 6.63 -5.84
C HIS A 176 23.69 6.67 -5.75
N GLY A 177 24.25 7.25 -4.68
CA GLY A 177 25.69 7.33 -4.48
C GLY A 177 26.33 5.95 -4.33
N LEU A 178 25.74 5.08 -3.51
CA LEU A 178 26.24 3.72 -3.27
C LEU A 178 26.15 2.85 -4.52
N SER A 179 25.04 2.91 -5.26
CA SER A 179 24.87 2.17 -6.51
C SER A 179 25.91 2.61 -7.55
N ARG A 180 26.18 3.92 -7.65
CA ARG A 180 27.24 4.45 -8.53
C ARG A 180 28.66 4.10 -8.07
N ALA A 181 28.85 3.80 -6.79
CA ALA A 181 30.11 3.29 -6.25
C ALA A 181 30.28 1.76 -6.46
N GLY A 182 29.33 1.11 -7.14
CA GLY A 182 29.39 -0.32 -7.46
C GLY A 182 28.84 -1.23 -6.36
N TYR A 183 28.17 -0.68 -5.35
CA TYR A 183 27.49 -1.50 -4.34
C TYR A 183 26.10 -1.89 -4.81
N GLU A 184 25.69 -3.12 -4.50
CA GLU A 184 24.30 -3.51 -4.65
C GLU A 184 23.48 -3.03 -3.45
N VAL A 185 22.46 -2.20 -3.73
CA VAL A 185 21.72 -1.47 -2.70
C VAL A 185 20.29 -2.00 -2.56
N ALA A 186 19.92 -2.24 -1.30
CA ALA A 186 18.55 -2.47 -0.87
C ALA A 186 17.92 -1.17 -0.34
N ALA A 187 16.76 -0.78 -0.86
CA ALA A 187 16.00 0.35 -0.33
C ALA A 187 14.61 -0.11 0.11
N ILE A 188 14.43 -0.28 1.42
CA ILE A 188 13.19 -0.79 2.00
C ILE A 188 12.47 0.33 2.71
N LYS A 189 11.16 0.54 2.54
CA LYS A 189 10.37 1.46 3.37
C LYS A 189 9.64 0.71 4.49
N ALA A 190 10.14 0.82 5.72
CA ALA A 190 9.65 0.04 6.86
C ALA A 190 8.28 0.46 7.39
N THR A 191 7.96 1.76 7.40
CA THR A 191 6.70 2.27 7.96
C THR A 191 6.05 3.32 7.07
N GLY A 192 4.77 3.58 7.28
CA GLY A 192 4.00 4.64 6.64
C GLY A 192 2.69 4.14 6.06
N THR A 193 2.26 4.80 4.97
CA THR A 193 1.01 4.50 4.25
C THR A 193 1.32 4.17 2.80
N GLY A 194 0.67 3.14 2.26
CA GLY A 194 0.94 2.61 0.92
C GLY A 194 0.86 3.71 -0.13
N ALA A 195 1.97 3.97 -0.79
CA ALA A 195 2.11 4.95 -1.87
C ALA A 195 3.36 4.66 -2.70
N PHE A 196 3.26 4.84 -4.01
CA PHE A 196 4.33 4.54 -4.96
C PHE A 196 5.51 5.54 -4.96
N GLY A 197 5.40 6.68 -4.28
CA GLY A 197 6.35 7.78 -4.40
C GLY A 197 7.76 7.40 -3.93
N ASP A 198 7.86 6.84 -2.72
CA ASP A 198 9.15 6.41 -2.18
C ASP A 198 9.68 5.20 -2.95
N PHE A 199 8.79 4.26 -3.31
CA PHE A 199 9.15 3.08 -4.10
C PHE A 199 9.80 3.48 -5.42
N ASN A 200 9.13 4.33 -6.21
CA ASN A 200 9.64 4.80 -7.49
C ASN A 200 10.93 5.63 -7.32
N ALA A 201 10.99 6.51 -6.31
CA ALA A 201 12.21 7.29 -6.06
C ALA A 201 13.44 6.41 -5.77
N PHE A 202 13.24 5.27 -5.11
CA PHE A 202 14.32 4.33 -4.82
C PHE A 202 14.70 3.49 -6.04
N VAL A 203 13.73 3.10 -6.88
CA VAL A 203 13.99 2.47 -8.18
C VAL A 203 14.78 3.42 -9.07
N ASP A 204 14.35 4.67 -9.21
CA ASP A 204 14.99 5.70 -10.02
C ASP A 204 16.40 6.06 -9.51
N ALA A 205 16.66 5.89 -8.21
CA ALA A 205 17.98 6.06 -7.62
C ALA A 205 18.96 4.94 -8.02
N GLY A 206 18.49 3.83 -8.57
CA GLY A 206 19.31 2.68 -8.97
C GLY A 206 19.44 1.60 -7.90
N ALA A 207 18.56 1.58 -6.88
CA ALA A 207 18.53 0.48 -5.92
C ALA A 207 18.24 -0.85 -6.63
N ALA A 208 19.06 -1.87 -6.35
CA ALA A 208 18.91 -3.21 -6.94
C ALA A 208 17.62 -3.89 -6.48
N TYR A 209 17.11 -3.52 -5.31
CA TYR A 209 15.85 -4.00 -4.79
C TYR A 209 15.15 -2.94 -3.96
N VAL A 210 13.84 -2.85 -4.16
CA VAL A 210 12.96 -1.95 -3.43
C VAL A 210 11.79 -2.73 -2.87
N ALA A 211 11.47 -2.49 -1.61
CA ALA A 211 10.27 -3.01 -0.97
C ALA A 211 9.68 -1.99 0.01
N ASP A 212 8.43 -2.14 0.39
CA ASP A 212 7.83 -1.40 1.51
C ASP A 212 6.94 -2.30 2.36
N PHE A 213 6.40 -1.79 3.47
CA PHE A 213 5.49 -2.53 4.36
C PHE A 213 4.27 -3.16 3.65
N THR A 214 3.89 -2.73 2.45
CA THR A 214 2.85 -3.42 1.66
C THR A 214 3.37 -4.74 1.06
N ASP A 215 4.68 -4.89 0.87
CA ASP A 215 5.33 -6.18 0.64
C ASP A 215 5.27 -7.13 1.83
N ALA A 216 5.12 -6.59 3.05
CA ALA A 216 4.80 -7.36 4.24
C ALA A 216 3.28 -7.53 4.47
N GLY A 217 2.45 -7.20 3.47
CA GLY A 217 1.00 -7.39 3.53
C GLY A 217 0.26 -6.42 4.44
N MET A 218 0.79 -5.20 4.62
CA MET A 218 0.14 -4.11 5.35
C MET A 218 -0.16 -2.95 4.41
N VAL A 219 -1.40 -2.45 4.36
CA VAL A 219 -1.72 -1.24 3.56
C VAL A 219 -1.14 0.04 4.18
N SER A 220 -0.95 0.02 5.50
CA SER A 220 -0.43 1.08 6.34
C SER A 220 0.10 0.45 7.62
N THR A 221 1.14 1.03 8.22
CA THR A 221 1.66 0.58 9.52
C THR A 221 0.99 1.28 10.70
N TYR A 222 0.17 2.30 10.45
CA TYR A 222 -0.60 2.96 11.51
C TYR A 222 -1.56 1.95 12.15
N ARG A 223 -1.57 1.90 13.50
CA ARG A 223 -2.35 0.97 14.33
C ARG A 223 -2.05 -0.53 14.10
N GLN A 224 -0.98 -0.88 13.40
CA GLN A 224 -0.51 -2.27 13.35
C GLN A 224 0.26 -2.62 14.63
N PRO A 225 0.19 -3.88 15.10
CA PRO A 225 1.03 -4.34 16.22
C PRO A 225 2.52 -4.20 15.89
N LEU A 226 3.32 -3.74 16.86
CA LEU A 226 4.77 -3.57 16.67
C LEU A 226 5.44 -4.87 16.19
N ALA A 227 5.09 -6.01 16.79
CA ALA A 227 5.61 -7.32 16.40
C ALA A 227 5.33 -7.66 14.92
N ARG A 228 4.22 -7.17 14.35
CA ARG A 228 3.91 -7.36 12.93
C ARG A 228 4.80 -6.48 12.04
N ILE A 229 5.06 -5.24 12.46
CA ILE A 229 5.97 -4.33 11.74
C ILE A 229 7.39 -4.91 11.73
N GLU A 230 7.87 -5.38 12.89
CA GLU A 230 9.17 -6.03 13.03
C GLU A 230 9.30 -7.30 12.17
N ALA A 231 8.28 -8.17 12.19
CA ALA A 231 8.26 -9.36 11.34
C ALA A 231 8.28 -8.98 9.84
N GLY A 232 7.52 -7.95 9.45
CA GLY A 232 7.50 -7.46 8.08
C GLY A 232 8.88 -6.97 7.59
N LEU A 233 9.61 -6.27 8.45
CA LEU A 233 11.01 -5.89 8.20
C LEU A 233 11.87 -7.13 7.90
N VAL A 234 11.80 -8.17 8.72
CA VAL A 234 12.54 -9.42 8.49
C VAL A 234 12.19 -10.03 7.13
N TYR A 235 10.91 -10.04 6.74
CA TYR A 235 10.47 -10.62 5.47
C TYR A 235 11.03 -9.86 4.26
N MET A 236 11.15 -8.54 4.37
CA MET A 236 11.72 -7.70 3.32
C MET A 236 13.25 -7.83 3.22
N HIS A 237 13.95 -8.17 4.30
CA HIS A 237 15.41 -8.39 4.29
C HIS A 237 15.84 -9.71 3.67
N GLY A 238 15.04 -10.75 3.78
CA GLY A 238 15.53 -12.10 3.51
C GLY A 238 15.66 -12.47 2.02
N ARG A 239 15.27 -11.58 1.09
CA ARG A 239 15.33 -11.87 -0.35
C ARG A 239 16.65 -11.52 -1.04
N PHE A 240 17.62 -11.00 -0.30
CA PHE A 240 18.96 -10.71 -0.80
C PHE A 240 19.85 -11.97 -0.70
N TYR A 241 19.94 -12.74 -1.78
CA TYR A 241 20.93 -13.81 -1.89
C TYR A 241 21.81 -13.62 -3.13
N TYR A 242 23.13 -13.72 -2.88
CA TYR A 242 24.31 -13.62 -3.75
C TYR A 242 24.89 -12.22 -4.06
N HIS A 243 25.92 -11.86 -3.27
CA HIS A 243 26.99 -10.84 -3.46
C HIS A 243 26.92 -9.50 -2.67
N ALA A 244 27.78 -9.39 -1.65
CA ALA A 244 28.28 -8.17 -0.99
C ALA A 244 27.34 -6.92 -0.93
N TRP A 245 26.63 -6.75 0.20
CA TRP A 245 25.47 -5.85 0.26
C TRP A 245 25.61 -4.69 1.26
N ASN A 246 25.15 -3.50 0.84
CA ASN A 246 25.08 -2.28 1.64
C ASN A 246 23.67 -1.67 1.64
N LEU A 247 23.25 -1.23 2.83
CA LEU A 247 22.13 -0.34 3.18
C LEU A 247 20.77 -0.99 3.47
N LEU A 248 20.12 -0.55 4.56
CA LEU A 248 18.74 -0.86 4.94
C LEU A 248 18.12 0.35 5.65
N TYR A 249 16.94 0.80 5.21
CA TYR A 249 16.14 1.88 5.80
C TYR A 249 15.13 1.42 6.85
N LEU A 250 14.97 2.26 7.88
CA LEU A 250 13.86 2.27 8.84
C LEU A 250 13.31 3.69 8.86
N GLY A 251 12.08 3.86 8.36
CA GLY A 251 11.39 5.16 8.29
C GLY A 251 10.33 5.30 9.35
#